data_AF-A0A940SSD8-F1
#
_entry.id   AF-A0A940SSD8-F1
#
_cell.length_a   1.000
_cell.length_b   1.000
_cell.length_c   1.000
_cell.angle_alpha   90.00
_cell.angle_beta   90.00
_cell.angle_gamma   90.00
#
_symmetry.space_group_name_H-M   'P 1'
#
loop_
_entity.id
_entity.type
_entity.pdbx_description
1 polymer ?
#
loop_
_entity_poly.entity_id
_entity_poly.type
_entity_poly.pdbx_seq_one_letter_code
_entity_poly.pdbx_strand_id
1 'polypeptide(L)'
;ALDLRTDEIEAQGFTVVCGGRKQLFYIHKPTSNLTVGSVQSFLDAWLRENGGKIDYIHGADVVESLAAEKNSLGILLPDMQKSELFPTVIKDGALPRKTFSMGHAADKRFYMEARRIVANI
;
A
#
# COMPACT_ATOMS: atom_id res chain seq x y z
N ALA A 1 13.93 -12.08 -2.31
CA ALA A 1 12.53 -12.57 -2.35
C ALA A 1 11.91 -12.43 -0.97
N LEU A 2 10.59 -12.23 -0.88
CA LEU A 2 9.85 -11.87 0.35
C LEU A 2 9.63 -13.01 1.36
N ASP A 3 9.97 -14.25 1.01
CA ASP A 3 9.61 -15.47 1.77
C ASP A 3 8.11 -15.52 2.10
N LEU A 4 7.31 -15.87 1.09
CA LEU A 4 5.85 -15.87 1.17
C LEU A 4 5.31 -17.23 1.61
N ARG A 5 4.44 -17.25 2.62
CA ARG A 5 3.70 -18.45 3.08
C ARG A 5 2.21 -18.19 3.17
N THR A 6 1.42 -19.25 3.20
CA THR A 6 -0.06 -19.17 3.26
C THR A 6 -0.66 -19.80 4.51
N ASP A 7 0.13 -20.62 5.20
CA ASP A 7 -0.23 -21.45 6.36
C ASP A 7 0.33 -20.92 7.69
N GLU A 8 1.34 -20.04 7.64
CA GLU A 8 1.93 -19.39 8.81
C GLU A 8 1.54 -17.91 8.85
N ILE A 9 0.86 -17.50 9.92
CA ILE A 9 0.38 -16.14 10.10
C ILE A 9 1.53 -15.23 10.57
N GLU A 10 1.68 -14.07 9.93
CA GLU A 10 2.63 -13.02 10.31
C GLU A 10 1.98 -11.65 10.36
N ALA A 11 2.69 -10.68 10.95
CA ALA A 11 2.23 -9.29 11.07
C ALA A 11 2.04 -8.60 9.70
N GLN A 12 2.84 -8.95 8.69
CA GLN A 12 2.68 -8.43 7.33
C GLN A 12 2.08 -9.48 6.42
N GLY A 13 0.94 -9.16 5.80
CA GLY A 13 0.29 -10.00 4.80
C GLY A 13 -0.50 -9.19 3.79
N PHE A 14 -0.70 -9.75 2.60
CA PHE A 14 -1.45 -9.16 1.49
C PHE A 14 -2.18 -10.23 0.69
N THR A 15 -3.26 -9.86 0.02
CA THR A 15 -4.02 -10.80 -0.82
C THR A 15 -3.69 -10.59 -2.29
N VAL A 16 -3.37 -11.66 -2.99
CA VAL A 16 -3.23 -11.68 -4.44
C VAL A 16 -4.56 -12.08 -5.07
N VAL A 17 -4.99 -11.33 -6.08
CA VAL A 17 -6.17 -11.62 -6.89
C VAL A 17 -5.74 -11.93 -8.31
N CYS A 18 -6.11 -13.10 -8.84
CA CYS A 18 -5.79 -13.49 -10.21
C CYS A 18 -6.82 -14.50 -10.72
N GLY A 19 -7.41 -14.25 -11.89
CA GLY A 19 -8.35 -15.17 -12.52
C GLY A 19 -9.57 -15.51 -11.65
N GLY A 20 -10.08 -14.52 -10.91
CA GLY A 20 -11.21 -14.68 -9.99
C GLY A 20 -10.90 -15.39 -8.67
N ARG A 21 -9.64 -15.77 -8.44
CA ARG A 21 -9.19 -16.39 -7.18
C ARG A 21 -8.51 -15.36 -6.31
N LYS A 22 -8.69 -15.49 -4.98
CA LYS A 22 -8.01 -14.70 -3.96
C LYS A 22 -7.15 -15.62 -3.12
N GLN A 23 -5.90 -15.23 -2.90
CA GLN A 23 -4.98 -15.97 -2.04
C GLN A 23 -4.29 -15.00 -1.09
N LEU A 24 -4.42 -15.23 0.21
CA LEU A 24 -3.69 -14.50 1.24
C LEU A 24 -2.28 -15.06 1.36
N PHE A 25 -1.30 -14.16 1.39
CA PHE A 25 0.11 -14.46 1.65
C PHE A 25 0.61 -13.64 2.84
N TYR A 26 1.48 -14.26 3.62
CA TYR A 26 2.20 -13.66 4.72
C TYR A 26 3.68 -13.49 4.35
N ILE A 27 4.28 -12.39 4.78
CA ILE A 27 5.68 -12.01 4.49
C ILE A 27 6.54 -12.37 5.70
N HIS A 28 7.41 -13.37 5.57
CA HIS A 28 8.31 -13.78 6.65
C HIS A 28 9.67 -13.07 6.60
N LYS A 29 10.01 -12.45 5.46
CA LYS A 29 11.21 -11.63 5.33
C LYS A 29 10.86 -10.20 4.90
N PRO A 30 10.24 -9.40 5.79
CA PRO A 30 9.86 -8.03 5.48
C PRO A 30 11.10 -7.15 5.27
N THR A 31 10.99 -6.18 4.36
CA THR A 31 12.06 -5.22 4.04
C THR A 31 11.69 -3.78 4.40
N SER A 32 10.48 -3.54 4.91
CA SER A 32 9.97 -2.26 5.40
C SER A 32 9.06 -2.49 6.59
N ASN A 33 8.78 -1.44 7.35
CA ASN A 33 7.83 -1.45 8.46
C ASN A 33 6.39 -1.77 8.02
N LEU A 34 5.97 -1.34 6.83
CA LEU A 34 4.63 -1.57 6.30
C LEU A 34 4.64 -2.65 5.21
N THR A 35 3.58 -3.47 5.14
CA THR A 35 3.39 -4.49 4.10
C THR A 35 3.59 -3.92 2.70
N VAL A 36 3.01 -2.75 2.40
CA VAL A 36 3.16 -2.08 1.10
C VAL A 36 4.60 -1.71 0.78
N GLY A 37 5.43 -1.34 1.76
CA GLY A 37 6.83 -1.04 1.52
C GLY A 37 7.64 -2.28 1.13
N SER A 38 7.37 -3.41 1.80
CA SER A 38 7.97 -4.72 1.45
C SER A 38 7.54 -5.17 0.05
N VAL A 39 6.23 -5.13 -0.23
CA VAL A 39 5.68 -5.51 -1.54
C VAL A 39 6.19 -4.59 -2.65
N GLN A 40 6.20 -3.27 -2.45
CA GLN A 40 6.68 -2.31 -3.45
C GLN A 40 8.14 -2.59 -3.83
N SER A 41 9.00 -2.80 -2.83
CA SER A 41 10.43 -3.07 -3.06
C SER A 41 10.64 -4.33 -3.90
N PHE A 42 9.83 -5.36 -3.64
CA PHE A 42 9.83 -6.59 -4.45
C PHE A 42 9.35 -6.34 -5.89
N LEU A 43 8.22 -5.64 -6.06
CA LEU A 43 7.65 -5.36 -7.38
C LEU A 43 8.55 -4.47 -8.23
N ASP A 44 9.19 -3.45 -7.64
CA ASP A 44 10.14 -2.58 -8.32
C ASP A 44 11.37 -3.37 -8.83
N ALA A 45 11.79 -4.42 -8.10
CA ALA A 45 12.83 -5.32 -8.57
C ALA A 45 12.35 -6.23 -9.69
N TRP A 46 11.19 -6.84 -9.51
CA TRP A 46 10.60 -7.75 -10.50
C TRP A 46 10.31 -7.04 -11.84
N LEU A 47 9.78 -5.82 -11.81
CA LEU A 47 9.50 -5.01 -13.01
C LEU A 47 10.75 -4.69 -13.82
N ARG A 48 11.91 -4.49 -13.18
CA ARG A 48 13.17 -4.22 -13.89
C ARG A 48 13.60 -5.39 -14.77
N GLU A 49 13.24 -6.61 -14.39
CA GLU A 49 13.62 -7.84 -15.09
C GLU A 49 12.54 -8.34 -16.05
N ASN A 50 11.26 -8.09 -15.75
CA ASN A 50 10.12 -8.69 -16.47
C ASN A 50 9.27 -7.67 -17.24
N GLY A 51 9.48 -6.36 -17.01
CA GLY A 51 8.65 -5.29 -17.57
C GLY A 51 7.25 -5.24 -16.97
N GLY A 52 6.38 -4.40 -17.56
CA GLY A 52 5.01 -4.17 -17.09
C GLY A 52 4.81 -2.78 -16.46
N LYS A 53 3.63 -2.57 -15.87
CA LYS A 53 3.24 -1.31 -15.23
C LYS A 53 2.48 -1.60 -13.93
N ILE A 54 2.76 -0.83 -12.90
CA ILE A 54 1.97 -0.81 -11.66
C ILE A 54 1.03 0.38 -11.72
N ASP A 55 -0.23 0.15 -11.37
CA ASP A 55 -1.23 1.18 -11.12
C ASP A 55 -1.75 1.07 -9.69
N TYR A 56 -2.14 2.20 -9.10
CA TYR A 56 -2.61 2.30 -7.71
C TYR A 56 -4.10 2.60 -7.73
N ILE A 57 -4.89 1.56 -7.52
CA ILE A 57 -6.35 1.61 -7.58
C ILE A 57 -6.92 1.68 -6.18
N HIS A 58 -7.93 2.53 -6.00
CA HIS A 58 -8.71 2.58 -4.77
C HIS A 58 -10.00 1.79 -4.95
N GLY A 59 -10.36 0.95 -3.96
CA GLY A 59 -11.51 0.05 -4.01
C GLY A 59 -11.10 -1.39 -4.39
N ALA A 60 -11.43 -2.34 -3.51
CA ALA A 60 -11.10 -3.75 -3.72
C ALA A 60 -11.89 -4.36 -4.88
N ASP A 61 -13.15 -3.95 -5.07
CA ASP A 61 -14.03 -4.34 -6.17
C ASP A 61 -13.44 -3.97 -7.53
N VAL A 62 -12.88 -2.76 -7.66
CA VAL A 62 -12.23 -2.31 -8.90
C VAL A 62 -10.96 -3.10 -9.17
N VAL A 63 -10.15 -3.36 -8.14
CA VAL A 63 -8.94 -4.20 -8.27
C VAL A 63 -9.31 -5.61 -8.71
N GLU A 64 -10.35 -6.21 -8.14
CA GLU A 64 -10.81 -7.55 -8.50
C GLU A 64 -11.34 -7.61 -9.94
N SER A 65 -12.09 -6.60 -10.37
CA SER A 65 -12.56 -6.49 -11.75
C SER A 65 -11.39 -6.36 -12.73
N LEU A 66 -10.40 -5.51 -12.43
CA LEU A 66 -9.24 -5.32 -13.29
C LEU A 66 -8.35 -6.57 -13.33
N ALA A 67 -8.20 -7.27 -12.20
CA ALA A 67 -7.41 -8.51 -12.09
C ALA A 67 -8.04 -9.72 -12.80
N ALA A 68 -9.29 -9.59 -13.27
CA ALA A 68 -9.94 -10.59 -14.10
C ALA A 68 -9.55 -10.46 -15.59
N GLU A 69 -8.98 -9.33 -16.00
CA GLU A 69 -8.54 -9.09 -17.37
C GLU A 69 -7.29 -9.91 -17.73
N LYS A 70 -7.08 -10.16 -19.03
CA LYS A 70 -5.89 -10.87 -19.49
C LYS A 70 -4.60 -10.11 -19.13
N ASN A 71 -3.58 -10.84 -18.70
CA ASN A 71 -2.26 -10.31 -18.32
C ASN A 71 -2.31 -9.27 -17.19
N SER A 72 -3.24 -9.45 -16.25
CA SER A 72 -3.39 -8.59 -15.07
C SER A 72 -3.31 -9.42 -13.79
N LEU A 73 -2.95 -8.75 -12.69
CA LEU A 73 -2.94 -9.31 -11.34
C LEU A 73 -3.26 -8.18 -10.36
N GLY A 74 -4.09 -8.48 -9.36
CA GLY A 74 -4.44 -7.56 -8.29
C GLY A 74 -3.68 -7.89 -7.01
N ILE A 75 -3.30 -6.86 -6.26
CA ILE A 75 -2.75 -6.99 -4.90
C ILE A 75 -3.59 -6.11 -3.99
N LEU A 76 -4.25 -6.72 -3.00
CA LEU A 76 -4.96 -6.03 -1.94
C LEU A 76 -4.05 -5.95 -0.72
N LEU A 77 -3.77 -4.72 -0.30
CA LEU A 77 -2.92 -4.40 0.85
C LEU A 77 -3.79 -4.08 2.06
N PRO A 78 -3.31 -4.33 3.29
CA PRO A 78 -3.99 -3.89 4.49
C PRO A 78 -4.00 -2.35 4.56
N ASP A 79 -5.06 -1.79 5.12
CA ASP A 79 -5.15 -0.37 5.39
C ASP A 79 -4.12 0.04 6.46
N MET A 80 -3.42 1.13 6.21
CA MET A 80 -2.53 1.73 7.19
C MET A 80 -3.34 2.54 8.21
N GLN A 81 -3.14 2.25 9.49
CA GLN A 81 -3.73 3.03 10.58
C GLN A 81 -3.02 4.37 10.74
N LYS A 82 -3.76 5.42 11.13
CA LYS A 82 -3.19 6.76 11.36
C LYS A 82 -2.09 6.76 12.43
N SER A 83 -2.20 5.88 13.43
CA SER A 83 -1.21 5.68 14.48
C SER A 83 0.13 5.17 13.95
N GLU A 84 0.16 4.53 12.78
CA GLU A 84 1.38 4.01 12.16
C GLU A 84 2.17 5.08 11.39
N LEU A 85 1.61 6.28 11.21
CA LEU A 85 2.20 7.36 10.40
C LEU A 85 3.57 7.77 10.93
N PHE A 86 3.63 8.25 12.18
CA PHE A 86 4.89 8.71 12.76
C PHE A 86 5.89 7.57 13.01
N PRO A 87 5.50 6.41 13.58
CA PRO A 87 6.42 5.29 13.73
C PRO A 87 7.07 4.86 12.40
N THR A 88 6.31 4.81 11.31
CA THR A 88 6.84 4.46 9.99
C THR A 88 7.79 5.53 9.49
N VAL A 89 7.46 6.81 9.63
CA VAL A 89 8.35 7.89 9.19
C VAL A 89 9.67 7.91 9.95
N ILE A 90 9.62 7.66 11.26
CA ILE A 90 10.83 7.60 12.10
C ILE A 90 11.75 6.44 11.67
N LYS A 91 11.17 5.30 11.28
CA LYS A 91 11.92 4.07 10.98
C LYS A 91 12.39 3.99 9.52
N ASP A 92 11.52 4.33 8.59
CA ASP A 92 11.71 4.13 7.14
C ASP A 92 11.89 5.44 6.37
N GLY A 93 11.73 6.60 7.02
CA GLY A 93 11.82 7.91 6.39
C GLY A 93 10.54 8.28 5.63
N ALA A 94 10.62 8.43 4.30
CA ALA A 94 9.43 8.73 3.50
C ALA A 94 8.47 7.54 3.49
N LEU A 95 7.16 7.79 3.61
CA LEU A 95 6.15 6.73 3.46
C LEU A 95 6.21 6.12 2.04
N PRO A 96 5.90 4.82 1.89
CA PRO A 96 5.83 4.22 0.57
C PRO A 96 4.75 4.90 -0.30
N ARG A 97 4.87 4.71 -1.61
CA ARG A 97 4.03 5.39 -2.59
C ARG A 97 2.56 5.03 -2.37
N LYS A 98 1.71 6.05 -2.29
CA LYS A 98 0.23 5.91 -2.20
C LYS A 98 -0.25 5.03 -1.03
N THR A 99 0.57 4.87 0.01
CA THR A 99 0.30 4.03 1.19
C THR A 99 -0.81 4.56 2.09
N PHE A 100 -1.08 5.85 2.02
CA PHE A 100 -2.05 6.47 2.89
C PHE A 100 -2.94 7.44 2.12
N SER A 101 -4.25 7.31 2.32
CA SER A 101 -5.27 8.22 1.83
C SER A 101 -5.86 8.99 3.02
N MET A 102 -5.50 10.26 3.18
CA MET A 102 -6.10 11.13 4.20
C MET A 102 -7.44 11.68 3.69
N GLY A 103 -8.52 11.50 4.45
CA GLY A 103 -9.84 12.12 4.20
C GLY A 103 -10.65 11.46 3.09
N HIS A 104 -11.90 11.91 2.92
CA HIS A 104 -12.74 11.47 1.81
C HIS A 104 -12.22 12.10 0.51
N ALA A 105 -12.45 11.46 -0.63
CA ALA A 105 -12.02 11.99 -1.92
C ALA A 105 -12.54 13.43 -2.19
N ALA A 106 -13.71 13.77 -1.62
CA ALA A 106 -14.27 15.13 -1.64
C ALA A 106 -13.44 16.13 -0.82
N ASP A 107 -12.96 15.73 0.36
CA ASP A 107 -12.21 16.58 1.29
C ASP A 107 -10.85 16.99 0.72
N LYS A 108 -10.25 16.14 -0.12
CA LYS A 108 -8.93 16.39 -0.75
C LYS A 108 -8.91 17.57 -1.72
N ARG A 109 -10.08 18.13 -2.07
CA ARG A 109 -10.19 19.33 -2.93
C ARG A 109 -10.01 20.63 -2.16
N PHE A 110 -9.99 20.58 -0.84
CA PHE A 110 -9.97 21.76 0.01
C PHE A 110 -8.87 21.61 1.06
N TYR A 111 -8.11 22.69 1.28
CA TYR A 111 -7.28 22.81 2.47
C TYR A 111 -7.71 24.06 3.24
N MET A 112 -7.72 23.97 4.56
CA MET A 112 -7.85 25.14 5.42
C MET A 112 -6.46 25.55 5.88
N GLU A 113 -6.08 26.79 5.53
CA GLU A 113 -4.90 27.44 6.09
C GLU A 113 -5.37 28.45 7.14
N ALA A 114 -4.84 28.33 8.35
CA ALA A 114 -5.12 29.25 9.44
C ALA A 114 -3.80 29.82 9.96
N ARG A 115 -3.72 31.16 10.01
CA ARG A 115 -2.63 31.87 10.67
C ARG A 115 -3.12 32.38 12.01
N ARG A 116 -2.47 31.96 13.09
CA ARG A 116 -2.71 32.55 14.41
C ARG A 116 -2.35 34.03 14.38
N ILE A 117 -3.30 34.90 14.66
CA ILE A 117 -3.04 36.31 14.90
C ILE A 117 -2.42 36.42 16.29
N VAL A 118 -1.18 36.91 16.35
CA VAL A 118 -0.55 37.29 17.61
C VAL A 118 -0.72 38.80 17.77
N ALA A 119 -1.28 39.24 18.89
CA ALA A 119 -1.30 40.66 19.23
C ALA A 119 0.14 41.05 19.58
N ASN A 120 0.69 42.04 18.87
CA ASN A 120 1.91 42.70 19.32
C ASN A 120 1.50 43.62 20.47
N ILE A 121 1.70 43.15 21.70
CA ILE A 121 1.66 43.96 22.92
C ILE A 121 3.10 44.34 23.27
#